data_AF-A0A497QQL5-F1
#
_entry.id   AF-A0A497QQL5-F1
#
_cell.length_a   1.000
_cell.length_b   1.000
_cell.length_c   1.000
_cell.angle_alpha   90.00
_cell.angle_beta   90.00
_cell.angle_gamma   90.00
#
_symmetry.space_group_name_H-M   'P 1'
#
loop_
_entity.id
_entity.type
_entity.pdbx_description
1 polymer ?
#
loop_
_entity_poly.entity_id
_entity_poly.type
_entity_poly.pdbx_seq_one_letter_code
_entity_poly.pdbx_strand_id
1 'polypeptide(L)'
;MGIDVKPTQLKHKEIPEIRESILSQQDGVCAICKQIPKRPCLDHSHVKRTKGTGLVRGVLCSTCNVFVAKSENNCVRYGISQDDLPTILRACADYLEQDHYPYIHPSEAPKPPILTKRSYADLRKWYHNHYRGSAKLPDYPKSGKLTKPLDRAFKWAGIKPKFYKKG
;
A
#
# COMPACT_ATOMS: atom_id res chain seq x y z
N MET A 1 -5.54 -34.15 31.97
CA MET A 1 -4.20 -34.44 32.52
C MET A 1 -3.20 -33.60 31.75
N GLY A 2 -2.90 -32.39 32.25
CA GLY A 2 -1.91 -31.51 31.63
C GLY A 2 -0.54 -32.05 31.98
N ILE A 3 0.20 -32.57 30.99
CA ILE A 3 1.60 -32.91 31.21
C ILE A 3 2.31 -31.58 31.38
N ASP A 4 2.78 -31.31 32.58
CA ASP A 4 3.56 -30.12 32.95
C ASP A 4 5.00 -30.30 32.42
N VAL A 5 5.12 -30.32 31.08
CA VAL A 5 6.42 -30.46 30.41
C VAL A 5 7.11 -29.11 30.49
N LYS A 6 8.19 -29.04 31.27
CA LYS A 6 9.06 -27.87 31.27
C LYS A 6 9.59 -27.63 29.84
N PRO A 7 9.51 -26.39 29.32
CA PRO A 7 10.00 -26.09 27.99
C PRO A 7 11.52 -26.24 27.91
N THR A 8 12.00 -26.89 26.85
CA THR A 8 13.42 -27.05 26.56
C THR A 8 13.91 -25.90 25.67
N GLN A 9 15.03 -25.28 26.06
CA GLN A 9 15.68 -24.24 25.25
C GLN A 9 16.36 -24.87 24.03
N LEU A 10 15.95 -24.48 22.83
CA LEU A 10 16.57 -24.92 21.58
C LEU A 10 17.93 -24.26 21.35
N LYS A 11 18.87 -25.03 20.79
CA LYS A 11 20.10 -24.54 20.18
C LYS A 11 19.86 -24.19 18.72
N HIS A 12 20.63 -23.24 18.20
CA HIS A 12 20.45 -22.78 16.80
C HIS A 12 20.59 -23.91 15.76
N LYS A 13 21.42 -24.92 16.04
CA LYS A 13 21.61 -26.10 15.17
C LYS A 13 20.39 -27.03 15.11
N GLU A 14 19.48 -26.96 16.08
CA GLU A 14 18.28 -27.80 16.19
C GLU A 14 17.09 -27.16 15.46
N ILE A 15 17.18 -25.86 15.12
CA ILE A 15 16.11 -25.13 14.44
C ILE A 15 15.67 -25.78 13.12
N PRO A 16 16.57 -26.24 12.22
CA PRO A 16 16.14 -26.84 10.96
C PRO A 16 15.23 -28.06 11.16
N GLU A 17 15.65 -28.99 12.03
CA GLU A 17 14.93 -30.23 12.32
C GLU A 17 13.57 -29.95 12.99
N ILE A 18 13.55 -29.10 14.01
CA ILE A 18 12.30 -28.72 14.70
C ILE A 18 11.33 -28.02 13.75
N ARG A 19 11.85 -27.14 12.88
CA ARG A 19 11.04 -26.45 11.88
C ARG A 19 10.45 -27.42 10.86
N GLU A 20 11.20 -28.40 10.38
CA GLU A 20 10.68 -29.42 9.46
C GLU A 20 9.60 -30.30 10.12
N SER A 21 9.84 -30.71 11.37
CA SER A 21 8.88 -31.48 12.17
C SER A 21 7.55 -30.72 12.36
N ILE A 22 7.61 -29.46 12.82
CA ILE A 22 6.41 -28.64 13.00
C ILE A 22 5.74 -28.33 11.67
N LEU A 23 6.49 -28.08 10.61
CA LEU A 23 5.93 -27.83 9.29
C LEU A 23 5.17 -29.06 8.77
N SER A 24 5.67 -30.27 9.02
CA SER A 24 4.97 -31.52 8.73
C SER A 24 3.66 -31.64 9.51
N GLN A 25 3.66 -31.29 10.79
CA GLN A 25 2.43 -31.24 11.62
C GLN A 25 1.44 -30.15 11.16
N GLN A 26 1.89 -29.14 10.43
CA GLN A 26 1.07 -28.12 9.79
C GLN A 26 0.71 -28.45 8.33
N ASP A 27 0.70 -29.73 7.96
CA ASP A 27 0.38 -30.20 6.60
C ASP A 27 1.30 -29.61 5.51
N GLY A 28 2.53 -29.26 5.85
CA GLY A 28 3.48 -28.67 4.91
C GLY A 28 3.21 -27.20 4.56
N VAL A 29 2.27 -26.52 5.23
CA VAL A 29 1.87 -25.14 4.90
C VAL A 29 2.14 -24.13 6.02
N CYS A 30 2.24 -22.85 5.63
CA CYS A 30 2.31 -21.72 6.55
C CYS A 30 1.09 -21.69 7.49
N ALA A 31 1.32 -21.56 8.79
CA ALA A 31 0.23 -21.58 9.78
C ALA A 31 -0.83 -20.48 9.56
N ILE A 32 -0.43 -19.33 8.97
CA ILE A 32 -1.31 -18.19 8.72
C ILE A 32 -1.96 -18.27 7.33
N CYS A 33 -1.18 -18.10 6.25
CA CYS A 33 -1.76 -17.97 4.91
C CYS A 33 -2.08 -19.31 4.22
N LYS A 34 -1.76 -20.45 4.85
CA LYS A 34 -1.99 -21.80 4.34
C LYS A 34 -1.33 -22.11 2.98
N GLN A 35 -0.33 -21.32 2.58
CA GLN A 35 0.48 -21.56 1.38
C GLN A 35 1.77 -22.31 1.72
N ILE A 36 2.30 -23.08 0.77
CA ILE A 36 3.60 -23.76 0.90
C ILE A 36 4.72 -22.71 1.04
N PRO A 37 5.47 -22.69 2.15
CA PRO A 37 6.47 -21.66 2.39
C PRO A 37 7.76 -21.92 1.59
N LYS A 38 8.12 -21.01 0.66
CA LYS A 38 9.43 -21.06 -0.03
C LYS A 38 10.62 -20.89 0.92
N ARG A 39 10.44 -20.08 1.97
CA ARG A 39 11.44 -19.82 3.02
C ARG A 39 10.72 -19.93 4.37
N PRO A 40 10.71 -21.11 5.00
CA PRO A 40 10.03 -21.32 6.26
C PRO A 40 10.81 -20.68 7.43
N CYS A 41 10.10 -19.97 8.28
CA CYS A 41 10.61 -19.32 9.48
C CYS A 41 9.97 -19.96 10.72
N LEU A 42 10.78 -20.25 11.75
CA LEU A 42 10.29 -20.74 13.03
C LEU A 42 9.87 -19.53 13.89
N ASP A 43 8.57 -19.25 13.94
CA ASP A 43 8.01 -18.13 14.69
C ASP A 43 7.89 -18.45 16.18
N HIS A 44 8.06 -17.44 17.04
CA HIS A 44 8.01 -17.60 18.49
C HIS A 44 7.45 -16.36 19.19
N SER A 45 6.91 -16.56 20.39
CA SER A 45 6.47 -15.49 21.28
C SER A 45 7.69 -14.81 21.89
N HIS A 46 7.86 -13.51 21.69
CA HIS A 46 9.02 -12.80 22.22
C HIS A 46 8.84 -12.49 23.72
N VAL A 47 9.76 -12.96 24.57
CA VAL A 47 9.71 -12.76 26.04
C VAL A 47 9.56 -11.28 26.46
N LYS A 48 10.15 -10.35 25.69
CA LYS A 48 10.08 -8.90 25.94
C LYS A 48 8.69 -8.28 25.68
N ARG A 49 7.73 -9.05 25.18
CA ARG A 49 6.37 -8.60 24.88
C ARG A 49 5.46 -8.83 26.08
N THR A 50 4.33 -8.13 26.14
CA THR A 50 3.29 -8.41 27.12
C THR A 50 2.84 -9.87 26.97
N LYS A 51 2.88 -10.65 28.07
CA LYS A 51 2.61 -12.11 28.08
C LYS A 51 3.54 -12.92 27.16
N GLY A 52 4.73 -12.41 26.86
CA GLY A 52 5.74 -13.09 26.05
C GLY A 52 6.27 -14.35 26.74
N THR A 53 6.20 -15.51 26.08
CA THR A 53 6.58 -16.79 26.69
C THR A 53 7.92 -17.34 26.23
N GLY A 54 8.49 -16.83 25.12
CA GLY A 54 9.68 -17.41 24.49
C GLY A 54 9.39 -18.65 23.63
N LEU A 55 8.16 -19.18 23.70
CA LEU A 55 7.79 -20.45 23.09
C LEU A 55 7.53 -20.30 21.58
N VAL A 56 7.86 -21.36 20.84
CA VAL A 56 7.55 -21.47 19.42
C VAL A 56 6.04 -21.45 19.21
N ARG A 57 5.58 -20.65 18.25
CA ARG A 57 4.16 -20.58 17.84
C ARG A 57 3.85 -21.49 16.67
N GLY A 58 4.81 -21.67 15.76
CA GLY A 58 4.66 -22.48 14.56
C GLY A 58 5.64 -22.09 13.46
N VAL A 59 5.41 -22.62 12.26
CA VAL A 59 6.19 -22.31 11.07
C VAL A 59 5.39 -21.41 10.13
N LEU A 60 6.00 -20.29 9.75
CA LEU A 60 5.42 -19.29 8.87
C LEU A 60 6.23 -19.15 7.58
N CYS A 61 5.60 -18.70 6.49
CA CYS A 61 6.35 -18.19 5.35
C CYS A 61 7.02 -16.86 5.74
N SER A 62 8.13 -16.51 5.05
CA SER A 62 8.88 -15.28 5.34
C SER A 62 8.01 -14.01 5.33
N THR A 63 7.01 -13.94 4.46
CA THR A 63 6.11 -12.78 4.36
C THR A 63 5.22 -12.64 5.59
N CYS A 64 4.54 -13.72 6.00
CA CYS A 64 3.71 -13.73 7.20
C CYS A 64 4.53 -13.46 8.46
N ASN A 65 5.73 -14.05 8.57
CA ASN A 65 6.62 -13.82 9.69
C ASN A 65 7.00 -12.34 9.83
N VAL A 66 7.37 -11.69 8.72
CA VAL A 66 7.68 -10.25 8.72
C VAL A 66 6.43 -9.42 9.06
N PHE A 67 5.25 -9.80 8.56
CA PHE A 67 4.01 -9.09 8.84
C PHE A 67 3.66 -9.13 10.33
N VAL A 68 3.67 -10.31 10.96
CA VAL A 68 3.42 -10.47 12.41
C VAL A 68 4.42 -9.63 13.20
N ALA A 69 5.72 -9.74 12.90
CA ALA A 69 6.74 -8.95 13.58
C ALA A 69 6.52 -7.44 13.46
N LYS A 70 6.15 -6.94 12.27
CA LYS A 70 5.85 -5.52 12.06
C LYS A 70 4.62 -5.05 12.84
N SER A 71 3.56 -5.86 12.85
CA SER A 71 2.33 -5.57 13.60
C SER A 71 2.62 -5.49 15.10
N GLU A 72 3.30 -6.49 15.66
CA GLU A 72 3.69 -6.51 17.08
C GLU A 72 4.63 -5.35 17.45
N ASN A 73 5.61 -5.04 16.59
CA ASN A 73 6.59 -3.99 16.87
C ASN A 73 6.00 -2.59 16.85
N ASN A 74 5.01 -2.32 15.98
CA ASN A 74 4.47 -0.98 15.77
C ASN A 74 3.13 -0.74 16.44
N CYS A 75 2.40 -1.76 16.92
CA CYS A 75 1.07 -1.60 17.53
C CYS A 75 1.02 -0.49 18.59
N VAL A 76 2.00 -0.47 19.50
CA VAL A 76 2.08 0.53 20.58
C VAL A 76 2.27 1.94 20.03
N ARG A 77 2.99 2.10 18.90
CA ARG A 77 3.18 3.40 18.24
C ARG A 77 1.89 3.92 17.60
N TYR A 78 0.94 3.03 17.33
CA TYR A 78 -0.40 3.36 16.84
C TYR A 78 -1.45 3.43 17.97
N GLY A 79 -1.01 3.40 19.24
CA GLY A 79 -1.91 3.45 20.39
C GLY A 79 -2.66 2.14 20.66
N ILE A 80 -2.24 1.02 20.06
CA ILE A 80 -2.83 -0.30 20.28
C ILE A 80 -1.93 -1.07 21.26
N SER A 81 -2.50 -1.56 22.36
CA SER A 81 -1.76 -2.40 23.29
C SER A 81 -1.39 -3.73 22.63
N GLN A 82 -0.29 -4.37 23.07
CA GLN A 82 0.10 -5.68 22.53
C GLN A 82 -0.95 -6.77 22.82
N ASP A 83 -1.68 -6.62 23.92
CA ASP A 83 -2.73 -7.55 24.32
C ASP A 83 -3.99 -7.41 23.44
N ASP A 84 -4.31 -6.20 23.00
CA ASP A 84 -5.47 -5.91 22.16
C ASP A 84 -5.20 -6.17 20.67
N LEU A 85 -3.94 -6.22 20.26
CA LEU A 85 -3.54 -6.35 18.85
C LEU A 85 -4.26 -7.51 18.13
N PRO A 86 -4.39 -8.73 18.69
CA PRO A 86 -5.11 -9.81 18.01
C PRO A 86 -6.59 -9.48 17.77
N THR A 87 -7.26 -8.83 18.73
CA THR A 87 -8.66 -8.42 18.60
C THR A 87 -8.80 -7.34 17.54
N ILE A 88 -7.91 -6.35 17.53
CA ILE A 88 -7.91 -5.28 16.53
C ILE A 88 -7.65 -5.84 15.13
N LEU A 89 -6.70 -6.77 14.96
CA LEU A 89 -6.43 -7.37 13.65
C LEU A 89 -7.64 -8.11 13.06
N ARG A 90 -8.44 -8.77 13.90
CA ARG A 90 -9.71 -9.39 13.46
C ARG A 90 -10.72 -8.32 13.04
N ALA A 91 -10.92 -7.30 13.87
CA ALA A 91 -11.82 -6.19 13.54
C ALA A 91 -11.40 -5.44 12.27
N CYS A 92 -10.10 -5.31 12.00
CA CYS A 92 -9.60 -4.77 10.75
C CYS A 92 -9.96 -5.64 9.54
N ALA A 93 -9.91 -6.97 9.66
CA ALA A 93 -10.35 -7.86 8.59
C ALA A 93 -11.83 -7.62 8.28
N ASP A 94 -12.69 -7.64 9.30
CA ASP A 94 -14.12 -7.40 9.16
C ASP A 94 -14.41 -6.02 8.54
N TYR A 95 -13.69 -4.98 8.98
CA TYR A 95 -13.83 -3.62 8.45
C TYR A 95 -13.39 -3.49 6.98
N LEU A 96 -12.37 -4.23 6.55
CA LEU A 96 -11.89 -4.18 5.17
C LEU A 96 -12.81 -4.94 4.20
N GLU A 97 -13.58 -5.89 4.70
CA GLU A 97 -14.51 -6.71 3.91
C GLU A 97 -15.92 -6.08 3.81
N GLN A 98 -16.20 -5.02 4.56
CA GLN A 98 -17.51 -4.38 4.55
C GLN A 98 -17.83 -3.66 3.21
N ASP A 99 -19.12 -3.50 2.92
CA ASP A 99 -19.59 -2.70 1.79
C ASP A 99 -19.27 -1.21 1.95
N HIS A 100 -19.12 -0.53 0.81
CA HIS A 100 -18.78 0.89 0.79
C HIS A 100 -20.04 1.76 0.68
N TYR A 101 -20.03 2.90 1.37
CA TYR A 101 -21.01 3.95 1.12
C TYR A 101 -20.86 4.51 -0.30
N PRO A 102 -21.93 5.02 -0.91
CA PRO A 102 -21.91 5.53 -2.29
C PRO A 102 -21.30 6.94 -2.39
N TYR A 103 -20.18 7.19 -1.70
CA TYR A 103 -19.47 8.46 -1.69
C TYR A 103 -18.01 8.27 -2.11
N ILE A 104 -17.52 9.15 -2.99
CA ILE A 104 -16.11 9.19 -3.38
C ILE A 104 -15.41 10.24 -2.53
N HIS A 105 -14.29 9.87 -1.91
CA HIS A 105 -13.50 10.80 -1.12
C HIS A 105 -12.97 11.96 -2.00
N PRO A 106 -12.99 13.23 -1.55
CA PRO A 106 -12.55 14.37 -2.37
C PRO A 106 -11.12 14.28 -2.93
N SER A 107 -10.20 13.57 -2.26
CA SER A 107 -8.84 13.34 -2.79
C SER A 107 -8.83 12.51 -4.07
N GLU A 108 -9.85 11.68 -4.27
CA GLU A 108 -10.03 10.83 -5.44
C GLU A 108 -10.77 11.55 -6.58
N ALA A 109 -11.02 12.85 -6.43
CA ALA A 109 -11.55 13.67 -7.50
C ALA A 109 -10.69 13.49 -8.77
N PRO A 110 -11.31 13.19 -9.94
CA PRO A 110 -10.56 12.96 -11.16
C PRO A 110 -9.62 14.12 -11.45
N LYS A 111 -8.32 13.83 -11.58
CA LYS A 111 -7.34 14.84 -11.94
C LYS A 111 -7.74 15.48 -13.28
N PRO A 112 -7.73 16.82 -13.40
CA PRO A 112 -8.07 17.50 -14.65
C PRO A 112 -7.08 17.11 -15.74
N PRO A 113 -7.53 16.99 -17.00
CA PRO A 113 -6.67 16.57 -18.08
C PRO A 113 -5.55 17.58 -18.31
N ILE A 114 -4.36 17.07 -18.62
CA ILE A 114 -3.18 17.89 -18.88
C ILE A 114 -3.14 18.24 -20.37
N LEU A 115 -3.11 19.53 -20.68
CA LEU A 115 -2.99 20.05 -22.04
C LEU A 115 -1.67 19.58 -22.62
N THR A 116 -1.67 19.07 -23.85
CA THR A 116 -0.42 18.65 -24.49
C THR A 116 0.44 19.85 -24.88
N LYS A 117 1.77 19.73 -24.74
CA LYS A 117 2.71 20.75 -25.24
C LYS A 117 2.54 20.99 -26.74
N ARG A 118 2.19 19.96 -27.50
CA ARG A 118 1.89 20.05 -28.94
C ARG A 118 0.66 20.92 -29.21
N SER A 119 -0.44 20.71 -28.48
CA SER A 119 -1.63 21.56 -28.62
C SER A 119 -1.34 23.03 -28.31
N TYR A 120 -0.49 23.30 -27.33
CA TYR A 120 -0.04 24.67 -27.04
C TYR A 120 0.83 25.25 -28.16
N ALA A 121 1.75 24.45 -28.72
CA ALA A 121 2.59 24.87 -29.84
C ALA A 121 1.75 25.21 -31.09
N ASP A 122 0.69 24.43 -31.37
CA ASP A 122 -0.25 24.69 -32.46
C ASP A 122 -0.95 26.06 -32.26
N LEU A 123 -1.44 26.34 -31.05
CA LEU A 123 -2.02 27.64 -30.69
C LEU A 123 -1.01 28.78 -30.81
N ARG A 124 0.22 28.58 -30.31
CA ARG A 124 1.29 29.58 -30.37
C ARG A 124 1.65 29.94 -31.81
N LYS A 125 1.73 28.94 -32.69
CA LYS A 125 1.97 29.14 -34.13
C LYS A 125 0.85 29.96 -34.76
N TRP A 126 -0.42 29.61 -34.49
CA TRP A 126 -1.55 30.37 -35.00
C TRP A 126 -1.54 31.82 -34.51
N TYR A 127 -1.26 32.03 -33.22
CA TYR A 127 -1.21 33.36 -32.59
C TYR A 127 -0.20 34.29 -33.26
N HIS A 128 1.05 33.85 -33.44
CA HIS A 128 2.08 34.67 -34.09
C HIS A 128 1.77 34.96 -35.58
N ASN A 129 1.01 34.09 -36.25
CA ASN A 129 0.67 34.25 -37.66
C ASN A 129 -0.54 35.16 -37.89
N HIS A 130 -1.53 35.17 -36.99
CA HIS A 130 -2.83 35.82 -37.21
C HIS A 130 -3.10 37.01 -36.28
N TYR A 131 -2.47 37.08 -35.11
CA TYR A 131 -2.65 38.20 -34.21
C TYR A 131 -1.67 39.34 -34.55
N ARG A 132 -2.20 40.55 -34.72
CA ARG A 132 -1.43 41.76 -35.04
C ARG A 132 -1.44 42.80 -33.91
N GLY A 133 -2.04 42.49 -32.76
CA GLY A 133 -2.07 43.36 -31.59
C GLY A 133 -0.85 43.20 -30.68
N SER A 134 -0.78 44.01 -29.63
CA SER A 134 0.32 44.04 -28.66
C SER A 134 0.12 43.14 -27.43
N ALA A 135 -1.08 42.57 -27.25
CA ALA A 135 -1.33 41.61 -26.17
C ALA A 135 -0.39 40.40 -26.28
N LYS A 136 -0.08 39.76 -25.15
CA LYS A 136 0.78 38.56 -25.09
C LYS A 136 -0.07 37.30 -24.99
N LEU A 137 0.34 36.23 -25.67
CA LEU A 137 -0.24 34.89 -25.48
C LEU A 137 0.08 34.39 -24.05
N PRO A 138 -0.89 33.87 -23.29
CA PRO A 138 -0.61 33.26 -21.99
C PRO A 138 0.38 32.10 -22.12
N ASP A 139 1.37 32.05 -21.22
CA ASP A 139 2.36 30.98 -21.20
C ASP A 139 1.75 29.61 -20.91
N TYR A 140 2.45 28.56 -21.36
CA TYR A 140 2.12 27.20 -20.98
C TYR A 140 2.28 27.03 -19.45
N PRO A 141 1.22 26.70 -18.71
CA PRO A 141 1.27 26.70 -17.25
C PRO A 141 2.12 25.54 -16.75
N LYS A 142 2.91 25.76 -15.68
CA LYS A 142 3.67 24.70 -15.00
C LYS A 142 2.78 23.53 -14.54
N SER A 143 1.54 23.82 -14.16
CA SER A 143 0.55 22.81 -13.78
C SER A 143 0.08 21.94 -14.94
N GLY A 144 0.36 22.33 -16.20
CA GLY A 144 -0.08 21.67 -17.41
C GLY A 144 -1.60 21.69 -17.64
N LYS A 145 -2.38 22.29 -16.73
CA LYS A 145 -3.84 22.39 -16.83
C LYS A 145 -4.23 23.45 -17.86
N LEU A 146 -5.35 23.26 -18.55
CA LEU A 146 -5.92 24.32 -19.36
C LEU A 146 -6.48 25.42 -18.44
N THR A 147 -5.81 26.58 -18.38
CA THR A 147 -6.27 27.73 -17.59
C THR A 147 -7.35 28.51 -18.33
N LYS A 148 -8.19 29.27 -17.60
CA LYS A 148 -9.25 30.10 -18.23
C LYS A 148 -8.72 31.06 -19.32
N PRO A 149 -7.58 31.76 -19.14
CA PRO A 149 -7.03 32.61 -20.20
C PRO A 149 -6.61 31.82 -21.44
N LEU A 150 -6.02 30.64 -21.24
CA LEU A 150 -5.57 29.80 -22.35
C LEU A 150 -6.75 29.15 -23.09
N ASP A 151 -7.80 28.74 -22.38
CA ASP A 151 -9.06 28.27 -22.98
C ASP A 151 -9.70 29.35 -23.87
N ARG A 152 -9.73 30.61 -23.42
CA ARG A 152 -10.20 31.72 -24.25
C ARG A 152 -9.37 31.89 -25.52
N ALA A 153 -8.04 31.76 -25.42
CA ALA A 153 -7.16 31.85 -26.58
C ALA A 153 -7.41 30.71 -27.59
N PHE A 154 -7.60 29.47 -27.12
CA PHE A 154 -7.97 28.34 -27.99
C PHE A 154 -9.31 28.56 -28.70
N LYS A 155 -10.33 29.05 -27.97
CA LYS A 155 -11.66 29.36 -28.53
C LYS A 155 -11.59 30.46 -29.58
N TRP A 156 -10.86 31.54 -29.29
CA TRP A 156 -10.67 32.65 -30.24
C TRP A 156 -9.95 32.18 -31.52
N ALA A 157 -8.98 31.28 -31.38
CA ALA A 157 -8.28 30.68 -32.51
C ALA A 157 -9.10 29.63 -33.28
N GLY A 158 -10.25 29.19 -32.76
CA GLY A 158 -11.01 28.07 -33.33
C GLY A 158 -10.28 26.72 -33.27
N ILE A 159 -9.26 26.58 -32.42
CA ILE A 159 -8.44 25.37 -32.31
C ILE A 159 -8.93 24.51 -31.14
N LYS A 160 -9.26 23.25 -31.39
CA LYS A 160 -9.66 22.31 -30.33
C LYS A 160 -8.43 21.87 -29.51
N PRO A 161 -8.40 22.10 -28.18
CA PRO A 161 -7.27 21.70 -27.35
C PRO A 161 -7.15 20.17 -27.25
N LYS A 162 -5.92 19.65 -27.30
CA LYS A 162 -5.61 18.22 -27.16
C LYS A 162 -4.94 17.95 -25.82
N PHE A 163 -5.41 16.92 -25.11
CA PHE A 163 -4.93 16.53 -23.79
C PHE A 163 -4.20 15.19 -23.83
N TYR A 164 -3.27 14.96 -22.90
CA TYR A 164 -2.66 13.63 -22.73
C TYR A 164 -3.75 12.62 -22.35
N LYS A 165 -3.65 11.40 -22.91
CA LYS A 165 -4.52 10.29 -22.48
C LYS A 165 -4.25 10.00 -21.00
N LYS A 166 -5.30 9.76 -20.22
CA LYS A 166 -5.14 9.18 -18.88
C LYS A 166 -4.59 7.76 -19.10
N GLY A 167 -3.38 7.51 -18.60
CA GLY A 167 -2.85 6.15 -18.43
C GLY A 167 -3.43 5.51 -17.19
#